data_AF-A0A8E0INP8-F1
#
_entry.id   AF-A0A8E0INP8-F1
#
_cell.length_a   1.000
_cell.length_b   1.000
_cell.length_c   1.000
_cell.angle_alpha   90.00
_cell.angle_beta   90.00
_cell.angle_gamma   90.00
#
_symmetry.space_group_name_H-M   'P 1'
#
loop_
_entity.id
_entity.type
_entity.pdbx_description
1 polymer ?
#
loop_
_entity_poly.entity_id
_entity_poly.type
_entity_poly.pdbx_seq_one_letter_code
_entity_poly.pdbx_strand_id
1 'polypeptide(L)'
;NDTVRAKIEALVPFKVDTVITDATAVPVKIKYPQDTVLLNQARLNLEAMAIDMAHQLGVPNPRMYKREAKHCWTSFSRHPKQQRGGFHKQVKAQLQYVRRDLRYINEFIDQGATLPDEQAIRLGVIRILFDQQWYMYTHKTHHVEDRIVSLQQPYIRPIQRGKANAKVEFGAKIDCSLSEGVVDIERFDFTAFSEGQDFAETLDHYYDLHGHYPDEVLADTLYRNRENLKLCKDLGIRICGPKLGRHPKHVDAAKRRED
;
A
#
# COMPACT_ATOMS: atom_id res chain seq x y z
N ASN A 1 -34.24 -17.29 -2.29
CA ASN A 1 -35.58 -17.42 -1.68
C ASN A 1 -35.60 -16.69 -0.37
N ASP A 2 -35.88 -15.39 -0.46
CA ASP A 2 -35.67 -14.38 0.59
C ASP A 2 -36.89 -14.26 1.52
N THR A 3 -37.43 -15.40 1.97
CA THR A 3 -38.71 -15.46 2.70
C THR A 3 -38.62 -14.88 4.11
N VAL A 4 -37.41 -14.79 4.68
CA VAL A 4 -37.17 -14.16 5.98
C VAL A 4 -37.11 -12.64 5.83
N ARG A 5 -36.38 -12.13 4.82
CA ARG A 5 -36.28 -10.71 4.51
C ARG A 5 -37.65 -10.10 4.23
N ALA A 6 -38.44 -10.73 3.34
CA ALA A 6 -39.78 -10.27 3.02
C ALA A 6 -40.74 -10.25 4.23
N LYS A 7 -40.58 -11.20 5.17
CA LYS A 7 -41.37 -11.22 6.42
C LYS A 7 -40.94 -10.13 7.40
N ILE A 8 -39.65 -9.81 7.47
CA ILE A 8 -39.12 -8.72 8.30
C ILE A 8 -39.57 -7.37 7.73
N GLU A 9 -39.43 -7.17 6.41
CA GLU A 9 -39.88 -5.95 5.72
C GLU A 9 -41.40 -5.73 5.87
N ALA A 10 -42.20 -6.79 5.88
CA ALA A 10 -43.65 -6.70 6.14
C ALA A 10 -44.01 -6.35 7.61
N LEU A 11 -43.11 -6.59 8.57
CA LEU A 11 -43.31 -6.33 10.00
C LEU A 11 -42.73 -4.99 10.46
N VAL A 12 -41.83 -4.38 9.67
CA VAL A 12 -41.23 -3.08 9.97
C VAL A 12 -41.83 -2.05 9.01
N PRO A 13 -42.79 -1.20 9.47
CA PRO A 13 -43.56 -0.30 8.59
C PRO A 13 -42.76 0.92 8.08
N PHE A 14 -41.48 1.02 8.44
CA PHE A 14 -40.56 2.05 7.99
C PHE A 14 -39.27 1.40 7.49
N LYS A 15 -38.84 1.76 6.28
CA LYS A 15 -37.52 1.41 5.75
C LYS A 15 -36.56 2.46 6.30
N VAL A 16 -35.57 2.02 7.07
CA VAL A 16 -34.45 2.89 7.48
C VAL A 16 -33.40 2.76 6.42
N ASP A 17 -33.10 3.86 5.76
CA ASP A 17 -32.07 3.90 4.73
C ASP A 17 -30.71 4.02 5.40
N THR A 18 -29.96 2.91 5.38
CA THR A 18 -28.71 2.76 6.11
C THR A 18 -27.55 2.62 5.14
N VAL A 19 -26.48 3.38 5.39
CA VAL A 19 -25.19 3.24 4.72
C VAL A 19 -24.17 2.70 5.70
N ILE A 20 -23.42 1.67 5.29
CA ILE A 20 -22.21 1.24 6.01
C ILE A 20 -21.01 1.79 5.24
N THR A 21 -20.07 2.44 5.92
CA THR A 21 -18.81 2.87 5.31
C THR A 21 -17.62 2.33 6.08
N ASP A 22 -16.65 1.78 5.35
CA ASP A 22 -15.40 1.26 5.92
C ASP A 22 -14.25 1.36 4.92
N ALA A 23 -13.07 1.67 5.46
CA ALA A 23 -11.85 1.75 4.70
C ALA A 23 -10.98 0.53 4.95
N THR A 24 -10.70 -0.20 3.87
CA THR A 24 -9.94 -1.44 3.95
C THR A 24 -8.79 -1.49 2.96
N ALA A 25 -7.77 -2.26 3.29
CA ALA A 25 -6.65 -2.53 2.42
C ALA A 25 -6.93 -3.84 1.69
N VAL A 26 -6.80 -3.81 0.38
CA VAL A 26 -6.92 -4.96 -0.51
C VAL A 26 -5.52 -5.51 -0.77
N PRO A 27 -5.11 -6.57 -0.06
CA PRO A 27 -3.74 -7.07 -0.15
C PRO A 27 -3.48 -7.65 -1.53
N VAL A 28 -2.39 -7.21 -2.15
CA VAL A 28 -1.86 -7.80 -3.37
C VAL A 28 -0.80 -8.82 -3.00
N LYS A 29 -0.78 -9.94 -3.72
CA LYS A 29 0.21 -10.99 -3.52
C LYS A 29 1.58 -10.58 -4.05
N ILE A 30 2.32 -9.83 -3.26
CA ILE A 30 3.74 -9.56 -3.49
C ILE A 30 4.61 -10.34 -2.51
N LYS A 31 5.85 -10.62 -2.94
CA LYS A 31 6.87 -11.12 -2.01
C LYS A 31 7.17 -10.03 -0.98
N TYR A 32 7.26 -10.41 0.30
CA TYR A 32 7.59 -9.46 1.36
C TYR A 32 8.88 -8.66 1.03
N PRO A 33 8.83 -7.32 1.05
CA PRO A 33 9.88 -6.47 0.48
C PRO A 33 11.06 -6.32 1.44
N GLN A 34 12.03 -7.22 1.30
CA GLN A 34 13.33 -7.10 1.97
C GLN A 34 14.30 -6.33 1.07
N ASP A 35 14.98 -5.33 1.64
CA ASP A 35 15.92 -4.48 0.89
C ASP A 35 16.98 -5.29 0.14
N THR A 36 17.54 -6.30 0.80
CA THR A 36 18.55 -7.18 0.21
C THR A 36 18.01 -8.00 -0.96
N VAL A 37 16.73 -8.42 -0.91
CA VAL A 37 16.05 -9.13 -2.00
C VAL A 37 15.81 -8.20 -3.17
N LEU A 38 15.29 -7.00 -2.92
CA LEU A 38 15.01 -5.99 -3.96
C LEU A 38 16.29 -5.55 -4.66
N LEU A 39 17.35 -5.25 -3.91
CA LEU A 39 18.65 -4.87 -4.48
C LEU A 39 19.28 -6.02 -5.29
N ASN A 40 19.15 -7.28 -4.85
CA ASN A 40 19.62 -8.40 -5.64
C ASN A 40 18.81 -8.60 -6.93
N GLN A 41 17.49 -8.38 -6.90
CA GLN A 41 16.67 -8.37 -8.11
C GLN A 41 17.09 -7.23 -9.04
N ALA A 42 17.33 -6.03 -8.52
CA ALA A 42 17.83 -4.89 -9.30
C ALA A 42 19.16 -5.23 -9.98
N ARG A 43 20.13 -5.78 -9.24
CA ARG A 43 21.40 -6.25 -9.79
C ARG A 43 21.20 -7.23 -10.96
N LEU A 44 20.35 -8.26 -10.78
CA LEU A 44 20.10 -9.25 -11.83
C LEU A 44 19.47 -8.62 -13.09
N ASN A 45 18.56 -7.66 -12.93
CA ASN A 45 17.99 -6.93 -14.07
C ASN A 45 19.05 -6.10 -14.79
N LEU A 46 19.88 -5.36 -14.06
CA LEU A 46 20.94 -4.54 -14.64
C LEU A 46 22.01 -5.39 -15.32
N GLU A 47 22.39 -6.53 -14.74
CA GLU A 47 23.32 -7.47 -15.36
C GLU A 47 22.80 -8.02 -16.68
N ALA A 48 21.49 -8.29 -16.78
CA ALA A 48 20.88 -8.73 -18.04
C ALA A 48 20.88 -7.61 -19.08
N MET A 49 20.37 -6.43 -18.70
CA MET A 49 20.35 -5.23 -19.57
C MET A 49 21.74 -4.90 -20.11
N ALA A 50 22.78 -4.93 -19.25
CA ALA A 50 24.14 -4.60 -19.64
C ALA A 50 24.75 -5.62 -20.63
N ILE A 51 24.38 -6.90 -20.54
CA ILE A 51 24.82 -7.93 -21.51
C ILE A 51 24.16 -7.67 -22.86
N ASP A 52 22.85 -7.41 -22.86
CA ASP A 52 22.10 -7.16 -24.10
C ASP A 52 22.62 -5.89 -24.81
N MET A 53 22.88 -4.82 -24.05
CA MET A 53 23.46 -3.58 -24.58
C MET A 53 24.90 -3.75 -25.08
N ALA A 54 25.72 -4.54 -24.38
CA ALA A 54 27.08 -4.84 -24.84
C ALA A 54 27.07 -5.59 -26.18
N HIS A 55 26.14 -6.55 -26.34
CA HIS A 55 25.94 -7.25 -27.61
C HIS A 55 25.45 -6.31 -28.72
N GLN A 56 24.52 -5.40 -28.42
CA GLN A 56 24.03 -4.41 -29.38
C GLN A 56 25.16 -3.52 -29.91
N LEU A 57 26.10 -3.11 -29.04
CA LEU A 57 27.23 -2.25 -29.40
C LEU A 57 28.43 -3.03 -29.97
N GLY A 58 28.41 -4.36 -29.96
CA GLY A 58 29.55 -5.18 -30.38
C GLY A 58 30.78 -5.06 -29.46
N VAL A 59 30.59 -4.67 -28.20
CA VAL A 59 31.68 -4.50 -27.23
C VAL A 59 31.79 -5.69 -26.27
N PRO A 60 32.96 -5.93 -25.65
CA PRO A 60 33.10 -6.97 -24.64
C PRO A 60 32.17 -6.75 -23.43
N ASN A 61 31.66 -7.86 -22.88
CA ASN A 61 30.83 -7.82 -21.68
C ASN A 61 31.53 -7.11 -20.50
N PRO A 62 30.84 -6.19 -19.81
CA PRO A 62 31.46 -5.42 -18.74
C PRO A 62 31.77 -6.28 -17.51
N ARG A 63 32.80 -5.90 -16.75
CA ARG A 63 33.21 -6.61 -15.54
C ARG A 63 32.28 -6.29 -14.37
N MET A 64 31.18 -7.05 -14.26
CA MET A 64 30.14 -6.87 -13.22
C MET A 64 30.33 -7.78 -11.97
N TYR A 65 31.35 -8.65 -11.94
CA TYR A 65 31.62 -9.57 -10.81
C TYR A 65 30.41 -10.47 -10.45
N LYS A 66 29.70 -10.94 -11.48
CA LYS A 66 28.46 -11.72 -11.35
C LYS A 66 28.62 -12.96 -10.46
N ARG A 67 29.77 -13.63 -10.54
CA ARG A 67 30.05 -14.87 -9.78
C ARG A 67 30.21 -14.57 -8.29
N GLU A 68 30.98 -13.53 -7.97
CA GLU A 68 31.23 -13.06 -6.62
C GLU A 68 29.94 -12.52 -5.98
N ALA A 69 29.16 -11.73 -6.73
CA ALA A 69 27.87 -11.21 -6.29
C ALA A 69 26.87 -12.35 -5.99
N LYS A 70 26.79 -13.36 -6.88
CA LYS A 70 25.95 -14.55 -6.68
C LYS A 70 26.39 -15.37 -5.46
N HIS A 71 27.69 -15.58 -5.28
CA HIS A 71 28.22 -16.31 -4.13
C HIS A 71 27.90 -15.60 -2.81
N CYS A 72 28.16 -14.29 -2.75
CA CYS A 72 27.83 -13.43 -1.61
C CYS A 72 26.33 -13.50 -1.28
N TRP A 73 25.46 -13.35 -2.28
CA TRP A 73 24.01 -13.48 -2.12
C TRP A 73 23.59 -14.86 -1.60
N THR A 74 24.12 -15.94 -2.19
CA THR A 74 23.73 -17.32 -1.84
C THR A 74 24.14 -17.65 -0.41
N SER A 75 25.32 -17.21 0.01
CA SER A 75 25.79 -17.36 1.38
C SER A 75 24.86 -16.66 2.38
N PHE A 76 24.49 -15.41 2.07
CA PHE A 76 23.57 -14.62 2.88
C PHE A 76 22.15 -15.22 2.94
N SER A 77 21.58 -15.60 1.80
CA SER A 77 20.20 -16.08 1.71
C SER A 77 19.96 -17.40 2.44
N ARG A 78 21.01 -18.20 2.66
CA ARG A 78 20.94 -19.47 3.41
C ARG A 78 20.83 -19.28 4.92
N HIS A 79 21.30 -18.16 5.49
CA HIS A 79 21.32 -17.94 6.93
C HIS A 79 20.77 -16.56 7.36
N PRO A 80 19.50 -16.21 7.05
CA PRO A 80 18.99 -14.85 7.28
C PRO A 80 18.91 -14.44 8.75
N LYS A 81 18.72 -15.40 9.66
CA LYS A 81 18.50 -15.15 11.10
C LYS A 81 19.77 -14.93 11.92
N GLN A 82 20.95 -15.31 11.40
CA GLN A 82 22.16 -15.40 12.20
C GLN A 82 23.05 -14.14 12.19
N GLN A 83 22.71 -13.09 11.43
CA GLN A 83 23.62 -11.96 11.25
C GLN A 83 22.92 -10.60 11.23
N ARG A 84 22.59 -10.03 12.40
CA ARG A 84 22.23 -8.60 12.51
C ARG A 84 23.30 -7.69 11.87
N GLY A 85 24.59 -8.03 12.05
CA GLY A 85 25.70 -7.35 11.38
C GLY A 85 25.90 -7.72 9.89
N GLY A 86 25.35 -8.85 9.44
CA GLY A 86 25.43 -9.32 8.05
C GLY A 86 24.45 -8.62 7.13
N PHE A 87 23.27 -8.23 7.63
CA PHE A 87 22.27 -7.51 6.85
C PHE A 87 22.82 -6.19 6.29
N HIS A 88 23.39 -5.34 7.14
CA HIS A 88 23.95 -4.05 6.72
C HIS A 88 25.13 -4.22 5.75
N LYS A 89 26.00 -5.22 6.00
CA LYS A 89 27.09 -5.59 5.08
C LYS A 89 26.55 -6.04 3.72
N GLN A 90 25.49 -6.83 3.71
CA GLN A 90 24.86 -7.32 2.49
C GLN A 90 24.21 -6.19 1.69
N VAL A 91 23.49 -5.29 2.35
CA VAL A 91 22.92 -4.09 1.72
C VAL A 91 24.04 -3.27 1.07
N LYS A 92 25.12 -2.99 1.80
CA LYS A 92 26.29 -2.27 1.26
C LYS A 92 26.86 -2.97 0.01
N ALA A 93 27.07 -4.28 0.09
CA ALA A 93 27.61 -5.06 -1.03
C ALA A 93 26.69 -4.98 -2.25
N GLN A 94 25.37 -5.18 -2.07
CA GLN A 94 24.41 -5.09 -3.18
C GLN A 94 24.32 -3.69 -3.77
N LEU A 95 24.32 -2.63 -2.94
CA LEU A 95 24.39 -1.25 -3.42
C LEU A 95 25.63 -0.99 -4.27
N GLN A 96 26.79 -1.54 -3.89
CA GLN A 96 28.01 -1.39 -4.67
C GLN A 96 27.96 -2.11 -6.03
N TYR A 97 27.31 -3.28 -6.10
CA TYR A 97 27.06 -3.97 -7.38
C TYR A 97 26.10 -3.15 -8.26
N VAL A 98 24.94 -2.78 -7.72
CA VAL A 98 23.93 -1.98 -8.45
C VAL A 98 24.52 -0.66 -8.96
N ARG A 99 25.28 0.06 -8.12
CA ARG A 99 25.94 1.31 -8.54
C ARG A 99 26.90 1.12 -9.71
N ARG A 100 27.64 -0.01 -9.71
CA ARG A 100 28.57 -0.33 -10.79
C ARG A 100 27.81 -0.65 -12.08
N ASP A 101 26.76 -1.45 -11.98
CA ASP A 101 26.00 -1.90 -13.15
C ASP A 101 25.24 -0.71 -13.76
N LEU A 102 24.66 0.18 -12.94
CA LEU A 102 24.06 1.45 -13.39
C LEU A 102 25.06 2.33 -14.15
N ARG A 103 26.32 2.37 -13.73
CA ARG A 103 27.37 3.11 -14.45
C ARG A 103 27.56 2.54 -15.87
N TYR A 104 27.69 1.23 -16.01
CA TYR A 104 27.81 0.60 -17.33
C TYR A 104 26.57 0.83 -18.21
N ILE A 105 25.37 0.74 -17.63
CA ILE A 105 24.14 1.05 -18.37
C ILE A 105 24.17 2.48 -18.90
N ASN A 106 24.56 3.47 -18.08
CA ASN A 106 24.67 4.85 -18.54
C ASN A 106 25.72 5.00 -19.65
N GLU A 107 26.91 4.41 -19.48
CA GLU A 107 27.97 4.43 -20.50
C GLU A 107 27.50 3.81 -21.83
N PHE A 108 26.67 2.76 -21.80
CA PHE A 108 26.12 2.14 -23.01
C PHE A 108 25.01 2.98 -23.65
N ILE A 109 24.15 3.62 -22.86
CA ILE A 109 23.16 4.58 -23.37
C ILE A 109 23.88 5.72 -24.10
N ASP A 110 24.95 6.26 -23.51
CA ASP A 110 25.75 7.34 -24.11
C ASP A 110 26.43 6.91 -25.43
N GLN A 111 26.70 5.61 -25.59
CA GLN A 111 27.22 5.01 -26.82
C GLN A 111 26.13 4.66 -27.85
N GLY A 112 24.86 4.92 -27.55
CA GLY A 112 23.73 4.70 -28.45
C GLY A 112 23.04 3.35 -28.33
N ALA A 113 23.31 2.58 -27.26
CA ALA A 113 22.51 1.38 -26.96
C ALA A 113 21.10 1.76 -26.51
N THR A 114 20.13 0.91 -26.82
CA THR A 114 18.71 1.15 -26.57
C THR A 114 18.13 0.01 -25.75
N LEU A 115 17.14 0.32 -24.92
CA LEU A 115 16.38 -0.67 -24.15
C LEU A 115 14.94 -0.75 -24.68
N PRO A 116 14.31 -1.94 -24.68
CA PRO A 116 12.86 -2.04 -24.83
C PRO A 116 12.14 -1.21 -23.76
N ASP A 117 10.94 -0.71 -24.08
CA ASP A 117 10.16 0.17 -23.20
C ASP A 117 9.98 -0.41 -21.78
N GLU A 118 9.67 -1.70 -21.68
CA GLU A 118 9.53 -2.38 -20.39
C GLU A 118 10.82 -2.35 -19.55
N GLN A 119 11.98 -2.53 -20.20
CA GLN A 119 13.28 -2.47 -19.55
C GLN A 119 13.67 -1.04 -19.18
N ALA A 120 13.30 -0.05 -20.01
CA ALA A 120 13.50 1.37 -19.70
C ALA A 120 12.67 1.80 -18.48
N ILE A 121 11.39 1.40 -18.40
CA ILE A 121 10.55 1.61 -17.22
C ILE A 121 11.17 0.92 -16.00
N ARG A 122 11.59 -0.35 -16.15
CA ARG A 122 12.24 -1.10 -15.06
C ARG A 122 13.51 -0.43 -14.57
N LEU A 123 14.33 0.11 -15.46
CA LEU A 123 15.55 0.85 -15.14
C LEU A 123 15.21 2.12 -14.34
N GLY A 124 14.17 2.86 -14.72
CA GLY A 124 13.68 4.02 -13.97
C GLY A 124 13.33 3.66 -12.53
N VAL A 125 12.57 2.58 -12.32
CA VAL A 125 12.23 2.07 -10.98
C VAL A 125 13.49 1.66 -10.20
N ILE A 126 14.46 1.01 -10.85
CA ILE A 126 15.71 0.60 -10.21
C ILE A 126 16.54 1.81 -9.75
N ARG A 127 16.56 2.90 -10.54
CA ARG A 127 17.24 4.15 -10.15
C ARG A 127 16.60 4.74 -8.88
N ILE A 128 15.28 4.85 -8.83
CA ILE A 128 14.55 5.31 -7.64
C ILE A 128 14.84 4.39 -6.44
N LEU A 129 14.76 3.07 -6.63
CA LEU A 129 15.10 2.11 -5.58
C LEU A 129 16.53 2.31 -5.08
N PHE A 130 17.50 2.49 -5.97
CA PHE A 130 18.90 2.71 -5.60
C PHE A 130 19.05 3.96 -4.73
N ASP A 131 18.46 5.07 -5.13
CA ASP A 131 18.54 6.35 -4.41
C ASP A 131 17.90 6.24 -3.02
N GLN A 132 16.71 5.65 -2.93
CA GLN A 132 16.01 5.39 -1.66
C GLN A 132 16.84 4.51 -0.73
N GLN A 133 17.40 3.40 -1.24
CA GLN A 133 18.19 2.46 -0.44
C GLN A 133 19.54 3.07 -0.02
N TRP A 134 20.16 3.86 -0.89
CA TRP A 134 21.38 4.58 -0.58
C TRP A 134 21.17 5.61 0.52
N TYR A 135 20.08 6.38 0.44
CA TYR A 135 19.66 7.32 1.48
C TYR A 135 19.45 6.61 2.82
N MET A 136 18.63 5.55 2.84
CA MET A 136 18.35 4.76 4.03
C MET A 136 19.63 4.16 4.65
N TYR A 137 20.53 3.66 3.81
CA TYR A 137 21.81 3.09 4.24
C TYR A 137 22.74 4.13 4.90
N THR A 138 22.87 5.30 4.27
CA THR A 138 23.78 6.38 4.72
C THR A 138 23.26 7.10 5.97
N HIS A 139 21.95 7.35 6.04
CA HIS A 139 21.29 8.05 7.15
C HIS A 139 20.88 7.10 8.29
N LYS A 140 21.10 5.79 8.13
CA LYS A 140 20.72 4.74 9.11
C LYS A 140 19.23 4.82 9.48
N THR A 141 18.37 5.08 8.49
CA THR A 141 16.92 5.14 8.65
C THR A 141 16.24 3.97 7.95
N HIS A 142 15.07 3.60 8.45
CA HIS A 142 14.21 2.57 7.85
C HIS A 142 13.01 3.15 7.10
N HIS A 143 12.93 4.48 7.01
CA HIS A 143 11.82 5.20 6.40
C HIS A 143 12.31 6.07 5.24
N VAL A 144 11.55 6.03 4.16
CA VAL A 144 11.63 6.92 3.01
C VAL A 144 10.23 7.06 2.44
N GLU A 145 9.89 8.26 1.98
CA GLU A 145 8.64 8.52 1.29
C GLU A 145 8.58 7.75 -0.03
N ASP A 146 7.37 7.34 -0.43
CA ASP A 146 7.14 6.56 -1.66
C ASP A 146 8.05 5.35 -1.85
N ARG A 147 8.37 4.65 -0.76
CA ARG A 147 9.30 3.52 -0.76
C ARG A 147 8.90 2.45 -1.79
N ILE A 148 9.84 2.14 -2.68
CA ILE A 148 9.74 1.02 -3.61
C ILE A 148 9.80 -0.28 -2.84
N VAL A 149 8.69 -1.03 -2.88
CA VAL A 149 8.55 -2.36 -2.28
C VAL A 149 8.51 -3.48 -3.31
N SER A 150 8.31 -3.16 -4.59
CA SER A 150 8.30 -4.13 -5.67
C SER A 150 8.83 -3.48 -6.95
N LEU A 151 9.77 -4.16 -7.61
CA LEU A 151 10.24 -3.72 -8.93
C LEU A 151 9.18 -3.95 -10.02
N GLN A 152 8.29 -4.93 -9.83
CA GLN A 152 7.24 -5.28 -10.80
C GLN A 152 5.99 -4.42 -10.63
N GLN A 153 5.69 -4.02 -9.39
CA GLN A 153 4.51 -3.24 -9.05
C GLN A 153 4.97 -2.02 -8.22
N PRO A 154 5.67 -1.07 -8.85
CA PRO A 154 6.33 0.03 -8.16
C PRO A 154 5.36 1.05 -7.55
N TYR A 155 4.08 1.00 -7.90
CA TYR A 155 3.01 1.86 -7.36
C TYR A 155 2.48 1.37 -6.01
N ILE A 156 2.71 0.10 -5.64
CA ILE A 156 2.26 -0.41 -4.34
C ILE A 156 3.02 0.29 -3.21
N ARG A 157 2.31 0.64 -2.14
CA ARG A 157 2.93 1.19 -0.92
C ARG A 157 2.69 0.27 0.28
N PRO A 158 3.54 0.36 1.31
CA PRO A 158 3.25 -0.24 2.61
C PRO A 158 2.10 0.50 3.30
N ILE A 159 1.06 -0.22 3.72
CA ILE A 159 -0.06 0.31 4.51
C ILE A 159 0.06 -0.22 5.94
N GLN A 160 0.24 0.66 6.92
CA GLN A 160 0.27 0.26 8.33
C GLN A 160 -1.12 -0.16 8.80
N ARG A 161 -1.21 -1.31 9.46
CA ARG A 161 -2.43 -1.79 10.10
C ARG A 161 -2.19 -1.99 11.59
N GLY A 162 -3.20 -1.65 12.40
CA GLY A 162 -3.21 -1.88 13.85
C GLY A 162 -3.46 -3.34 14.26
N LYS A 163 -3.55 -4.28 13.30
CA LYS A 163 -3.89 -5.69 13.56
C LYS A 163 -2.67 -6.47 14.06
N ALA A 164 -2.86 -7.33 15.06
CA ALA A 164 -1.79 -8.05 15.76
C ALA A 164 -0.95 -8.98 14.86
N ASN A 165 -1.55 -9.56 13.81
CA ASN A 165 -0.90 -10.59 12.97
C ASN A 165 -0.11 -10.04 11.78
N ALA A 166 -0.44 -8.85 11.30
CA ALA A 166 0.25 -8.19 10.18
C ALA A 166 0.29 -6.69 10.42
N LYS A 167 1.46 -6.17 10.81
CA LYS A 167 1.65 -4.73 11.08
C LYS A 167 1.59 -3.88 9.81
N VAL A 168 1.90 -4.48 8.66
CA VAL A 168 1.95 -3.81 7.37
C VAL A 168 1.38 -4.74 6.31
N GLU A 169 0.43 -4.24 5.55
CA GLU A 169 -0.13 -4.88 4.36
C GLU A 169 0.37 -4.14 3.11
N PHE A 170 0.33 -4.81 1.95
CA PHE A 170 0.77 -4.25 0.68
C PHE A 170 -0.34 -4.40 -0.32
N GLY A 171 -0.79 -3.28 -0.90
CA GLY A 171 -1.87 -3.28 -1.86
C GLY A 171 -2.55 -1.93 -1.95
N ALA A 172 -3.73 -1.90 -2.53
CA ALA A 172 -4.57 -0.70 -2.54
C ALA A 172 -5.24 -0.54 -1.18
N LYS A 173 -5.46 0.69 -0.75
CA LYS A 173 -6.46 1.05 0.24
C LYS A 173 -7.72 1.49 -0.54
N ILE A 174 -8.87 1.00 -0.12
CA ILE A 174 -10.17 1.38 -0.66
C ILE A 174 -11.05 1.89 0.47
N ASP A 175 -11.85 2.90 0.16
CA ASP A 175 -13.00 3.28 0.97
C ASP A 175 -14.23 2.77 0.24
N CYS A 176 -15.11 2.10 0.98
CA CYS A 176 -16.29 1.49 0.42
C CYS A 176 -17.52 1.91 1.21
N SER A 177 -18.61 2.11 0.47
CA SER A 177 -19.94 2.19 1.04
C SER A 177 -20.75 0.95 0.68
N LEU A 178 -21.66 0.55 1.58
CA LEU A 178 -22.62 -0.52 1.35
C LEU A 178 -24.01 0.03 1.66
N SER A 179 -24.85 0.05 0.64
CA SER A 179 -26.26 0.43 0.73
C SER A 179 -27.11 -0.52 -0.10
N GLU A 180 -28.28 -0.91 0.39
CA GLU A 180 -29.23 -1.80 -0.31
C GLU A 180 -28.67 -3.15 -0.84
N GLY A 181 -27.50 -3.59 -0.36
CA GLY A 181 -26.82 -4.79 -0.85
C GLY A 181 -25.85 -4.56 -2.01
N VAL A 182 -25.67 -3.30 -2.42
CA VAL A 182 -24.67 -2.85 -3.39
C VAL A 182 -23.45 -2.31 -2.63
N VAL A 183 -22.26 -2.68 -3.09
CA VAL A 183 -20.99 -2.15 -2.57
C VAL A 183 -20.42 -1.22 -3.61
N ASP A 184 -20.23 0.04 -3.23
CA ASP A 184 -19.59 1.05 -4.05
C ASP A 184 -18.18 1.35 -3.54
N ILE A 185 -17.27 1.61 -4.49
CA ILE A 185 -15.89 1.99 -4.17
C ILE A 185 -15.82 3.51 -4.25
N GLU A 186 -15.85 4.15 -3.09
CA GLU A 186 -15.82 5.61 -2.96
C GLU A 186 -14.42 6.16 -3.24
N ARG A 187 -13.40 5.42 -2.78
CA ARG A 187 -12.01 5.75 -3.06
C ARG A 187 -11.18 4.52 -3.33
N PHE A 188 -10.26 4.64 -4.28
CA PHE A 188 -9.23 3.64 -4.57
C PHE A 188 -7.87 4.33 -4.69
N ASP A 189 -6.92 3.94 -3.83
CA ASP A 189 -5.58 4.50 -3.85
C ASP A 189 -4.54 3.46 -3.42
N PHE A 190 -3.32 3.52 -3.96
CA PHE A 190 -2.21 2.71 -3.48
C PHE A 190 -1.46 3.36 -2.32
N THR A 191 -1.72 4.63 -2.05
CA THR A 191 -1.22 5.37 -0.90
C THR A 191 -2.19 5.25 0.28
N ALA A 192 -1.68 5.48 1.49
CA ALA A 192 -2.54 5.47 2.67
C ALA A 192 -3.27 6.81 2.79
N PHE A 193 -4.60 6.77 2.91
CA PHE A 193 -5.44 7.92 3.21
C PHE A 193 -6.18 7.75 4.55
N SER A 194 -6.70 8.85 5.09
CA SER A 194 -7.47 8.85 6.33
C SER A 194 -8.94 8.57 6.04
N GLU A 195 -9.53 7.68 6.82
CA GLU A 195 -10.83 7.06 6.55
C GLU A 195 -11.97 8.10 6.60
N GLY A 196 -11.88 9.05 7.52
CA GLY A 196 -12.94 10.05 7.69
C GLY A 196 -12.90 11.25 6.75
N GLN A 197 -11.98 11.32 5.77
CA GLN A 197 -11.85 12.50 4.89
C GLN A 197 -12.91 12.52 3.80
N ASP A 198 -13.23 11.36 3.23
CA ASP A 198 -14.10 11.26 2.07
C ASP A 198 -15.57 11.03 2.47
N PHE A 199 -15.87 11.11 3.77
CA PHE A 199 -17.19 10.84 4.34
C PHE A 199 -18.31 11.72 3.77
N ALA A 200 -18.03 13.00 3.53
CA ALA A 200 -19.00 13.90 2.92
C ALA A 200 -19.31 13.51 1.47
N GLU A 201 -18.27 13.15 0.71
CA GLU A 201 -18.40 12.71 -0.68
C GLU A 201 -19.21 11.41 -0.76
N THR A 202 -19.00 10.47 0.17
CA THR A 202 -19.82 9.25 0.30
C THR A 202 -21.31 9.55 0.53
N LEU A 203 -21.62 10.57 1.33
CA LEU A 203 -23.02 10.98 1.56
C LEU A 203 -23.63 11.67 0.35
N ASP A 204 -22.87 12.50 -0.34
CA ASP A 204 -23.32 13.16 -1.57
C ASP A 204 -23.52 12.14 -2.69
N HIS A 205 -22.64 11.14 -2.81
CA HIS A 205 -22.81 10.02 -3.73
C HIS A 205 -24.10 9.23 -3.43
N TYR A 206 -24.38 8.95 -2.15
CA TYR A 206 -25.65 8.34 -1.77
C TYR A 206 -26.86 9.19 -2.18
N TYR A 207 -26.78 10.51 -1.96
CA TYR A 207 -27.83 11.43 -2.37
C TYR A 207 -28.05 11.43 -3.89
N ASP A 208 -26.98 11.41 -4.68
CA ASP A 208 -27.06 11.37 -6.14
C ASP A 208 -27.73 10.09 -6.65
N LEU A 209 -27.52 8.96 -5.96
CA LEU A 209 -28.13 7.67 -6.32
C LEU A 209 -29.59 7.56 -5.89
N HIS A 210 -29.93 8.05 -4.70
CA HIS A 210 -31.23 7.80 -4.06
C HIS A 210 -32.17 9.03 -4.03
N GLY A 211 -31.65 10.22 -4.32
CA GLY A 211 -32.36 11.51 -4.26
C GLY A 211 -32.61 12.04 -2.85
N HIS A 212 -32.04 11.40 -1.82
CA HIS A 212 -32.15 11.78 -0.42
C HIS A 212 -30.94 11.25 0.37
N TYR A 213 -30.67 11.84 1.55
CA TYR A 213 -29.61 11.38 2.45
C TYR A 213 -30.08 10.17 3.27
N PRO A 214 -29.17 9.28 3.73
CA PRO A 214 -29.55 8.13 4.53
C PRO A 214 -30.03 8.56 5.91
N ASP A 215 -30.93 7.79 6.52
CA ASP A 215 -31.33 7.99 7.92
C ASP A 215 -30.15 7.71 8.86
N GLU A 216 -29.34 6.72 8.51
CA GLU A 216 -28.31 6.15 9.39
C GLU A 216 -27.01 5.82 8.68
N VAL A 217 -25.90 6.10 9.36
CA VAL A 217 -24.56 5.72 8.90
C VAL A 217 -23.85 4.88 9.96
N LEU A 218 -23.46 3.68 9.55
CA LEU A 218 -22.66 2.75 10.33
C LEU A 218 -21.20 2.88 9.88
N ALA A 219 -20.36 3.48 10.71
CA ALA A 219 -18.97 3.73 10.37
C ALA A 219 -18.04 3.43 11.55
N ASP A 220 -16.78 3.17 11.24
CA ASP A 220 -15.75 2.98 12.25
C ASP A 220 -15.44 4.26 13.03
N THR A 221 -14.80 4.14 14.19
CA THR A 221 -14.56 5.29 15.09
C THR A 221 -13.73 6.40 14.42
N LEU A 222 -12.88 6.05 13.45
CA LEU A 222 -12.04 7.01 12.72
C LEU A 222 -12.85 7.95 11.82
N TYR A 223 -14.06 7.57 11.40
CA TYR A 223 -14.99 8.44 10.66
C TYR A 223 -15.70 9.45 11.57
N ARG A 224 -15.72 9.24 12.88
CA ARG A 224 -16.44 10.09 13.86
C ARG A 224 -15.65 11.33 14.27
N ASN A 225 -15.10 12.06 13.30
CA ASN A 225 -14.44 13.35 13.54
C ASN A 225 -15.48 14.47 13.77
N ARG A 226 -15.05 15.64 14.27
CA ARG A 226 -15.97 16.75 14.60
C ARG A 226 -16.72 17.29 13.39
N GLU A 227 -16.09 17.28 12.22
CA GLU A 227 -16.66 17.78 10.97
C GLU A 227 -17.77 16.86 10.49
N ASN A 228 -17.52 15.55 10.43
CA ASN A 228 -18.49 14.53 10.04
C ASN A 228 -19.68 14.45 11.02
N LEU A 229 -19.42 14.54 12.33
CA LEU A 229 -20.49 14.58 13.34
C LEU A 229 -21.39 15.82 13.17
N LYS A 230 -20.79 16.96 12.83
CA LYS A 230 -21.55 18.19 12.56
C LYS A 230 -22.35 18.05 11.27
N LEU A 231 -21.74 17.54 10.20
CA LEU A 231 -22.39 17.29 8.92
C LEU A 231 -23.61 16.39 9.08
N CYS A 232 -23.47 15.23 9.74
CA CYS A 232 -24.58 14.33 10.03
C CYS A 232 -25.69 15.04 10.80
N LYS A 233 -25.35 15.83 11.83
CA LYS A 233 -26.34 16.58 12.60
C LYS A 233 -27.09 17.61 11.76
N ASP A 234 -26.38 18.33 10.89
CA ASP A 234 -26.95 19.37 10.02
C ASP A 234 -27.87 18.75 8.96
N LEU A 235 -27.55 17.54 8.47
CA LEU A 235 -28.34 16.77 7.51
C LEU A 235 -29.43 15.87 8.15
N GLY A 236 -29.50 15.81 9.49
CA GLY A 236 -30.47 14.96 10.20
C GLY A 236 -30.13 13.46 10.21
N ILE A 237 -28.90 13.09 9.85
CA ILE A 237 -28.40 11.72 9.75
C ILE A 237 -27.92 11.24 11.13
N ARG A 238 -28.30 10.02 11.51
CA ARG A 238 -27.80 9.37 12.73
C ARG A 238 -26.53 8.56 12.44
N ILE A 239 -25.40 8.97 13.02
CA ILE A 239 -24.14 8.23 12.93
C ILE A 239 -23.92 7.34 14.15
N CYS A 240 -23.86 6.03 13.94
CA CYS A 240 -23.73 5.03 15.00
C CYS A 240 -22.29 4.94 15.53
N GLY A 241 -22.14 4.65 16.83
CA GLY A 241 -20.85 4.47 17.48
C GLY A 241 -20.63 5.31 18.75
N PRO A 242 -19.50 5.14 19.45
CA PRO A 242 -19.27 5.75 20.74
C PRO A 242 -19.11 7.28 20.66
N LYS A 243 -19.52 7.99 21.71
CA LYS A 243 -19.27 9.44 21.84
C LYS A 243 -17.78 9.77 21.67
N LEU A 244 -17.50 10.84 20.93
CA LEU A 244 -16.13 11.28 20.71
C LEU A 244 -15.48 11.69 22.04
N GLY A 245 -14.32 11.11 22.36
CA GLY A 245 -13.56 11.43 23.57
C GLY A 245 -13.28 10.22 24.46
N ARG A 246 -12.82 10.49 25.69
CA ARG A 246 -12.43 9.44 26.63
C ARG A 246 -13.67 8.69 27.11
N HIS A 247 -13.65 7.36 26.98
CA HIS A 247 -14.71 6.52 27.56
C HIS A 247 -14.85 6.77 29.08
N PRO A 248 -16.08 6.87 29.61
CA PRO A 248 -16.30 6.98 31.04
C PRO A 248 -15.71 5.77 31.77
N LYS A 249 -15.09 5.99 32.94
CA LYS A 249 -14.53 4.89 33.76
C LYS A 249 -15.60 3.91 34.26
N HIS A 250 -16.85 4.37 34.38
CA HIS A 250 -18.01 3.57 34.74
C HIS A 250 -19.07 3.76 33.67
N VAL A 251 -19.36 2.70 32.93
CA VAL A 251 -20.43 2.67 31.93
C VAL A 251 -21.54 1.82 32.52
N ASP A 252 -22.66 2.47 32.86
CA ASP A 252 -23.86 1.77 33.30
C ASP A 252 -24.38 0.89 32.15
N ALA A 253 -24.55 -0.41 32.38
CA ALA A 253 -24.85 -1.37 31.33
C ALA A 253 -26.20 -1.07 30.64
N ALA A 254 -27.13 -0.45 31.37
CA ALA A 254 -28.42 0.00 30.86
C ALA A 254 -28.32 1.19 29.89
N LYS A 255 -27.31 2.06 30.05
CA LYS A 255 -27.09 3.25 29.20
C LYS A 255 -26.32 2.95 27.91
N ARG A 256 -25.88 1.71 27.69
CA ARG A 256 -25.20 1.31 26.44
C ARG A 256 -26.13 1.22 25.23
N ARG A 257 -27.46 1.18 25.44
CA ARG A 257 -28.47 1.05 24.38
C ARG A 257 -29.11 2.38 23.97
N GLU A 258 -28.83 3.48 24.68
CA GLU A 258 -29.39 4.81 24.40
C GLU A 258 -28.50 5.69 23.51
N ASP A 259 -27.27 5.26 23.23
CA ASP A 259 -26.26 5.96 22.41
C ASP A 259 -25.98 5.19 21.11
#